data_AF-A0A0L0VPU3-F1
#
_entry.id   AF-A0A0L0VPU3-F1
#
_cell.length_a   1.000
_cell.length_b   1.000
_cell.length_c   1.000
_cell.angle_alpha   90.00
_cell.angle_beta   90.00
_cell.angle_gamma   90.00
#
_symmetry.space_group_name_H-M   'P 1'
#
loop_
_entity.id
_entity.type
_entity.pdbx_description
1 polymer ?
#
loop_
_entity_poly.entity_id
_entity_poly.type
_entity_poly.pdbx_seq_one_letter_code
_entity_poly.pdbx_strand_id
1 'polypeptide(L)'
;MEYLLNPFLLAFAGSTNPSRISKTKAGVNHDIRADLIFLWTTLKRMVLLNFFSMAALMCWKMSNDESYSTDQPVFGLMRHYKLEIRAFCWGVFVWTGIDLPGCLLRTLMFIIKMMNRLITNQISNSTISDKLEEFNKLDLSQTYPLFFKNLPISAPSVTDFWSRHWHEVLKDLFIEAGVIPVTYFLVNCLGFQPKSKFVRISGIMSAFTISGVIHEIGLWTASPLDLQFNTTIFFLSQGVGVCLENGFKNISGRKVNGLIGRIWLLIWLVYFGQPMVTIWLENLRFDQMNFFRKVDEIGLVRLVFTPMIVPKLLLF
;
A
#
# COMPACT_ATOMS: atom_id res chain seq x y z
N MET A 1 17.08 -18.07 17.09
CA MET A 1 16.41 -16.81 16.70
C MET A 1 16.22 -16.66 15.19
N GLU A 2 17.07 -17.27 14.34
CA GLU A 2 16.95 -17.19 12.86
C GLU A 2 15.66 -17.78 12.27
N TYR A 3 15.10 -18.83 12.88
CA TYR A 3 13.92 -19.53 12.31
C TYR A 3 12.58 -18.78 12.50
N LEU A 4 12.43 -17.99 13.57
CA LEU A 4 11.24 -17.14 13.81
C LEU A 4 11.25 -15.84 13.00
N LEU A 5 12.44 -15.38 12.63
CA LEU A 5 12.64 -14.22 11.77
C LEU A 5 12.33 -14.53 10.29
N ASN A 6 12.34 -15.79 9.87
CA ASN A 6 12.28 -16.15 8.45
C ASN A 6 10.93 -15.80 7.77
N PRO A 7 9.74 -16.10 8.35
CA PRO A 7 8.45 -15.71 7.75
C PRO A 7 8.23 -14.18 7.77
N PHE A 8 8.65 -13.51 8.85
CA PHE A 8 8.58 -12.05 8.97
C PHE A 8 9.53 -11.37 7.99
N LEU A 9 10.77 -11.86 7.86
CA LEU A 9 11.71 -11.40 6.85
C LEU A 9 11.23 -11.71 5.45
N LEU A 10 10.55 -12.83 5.19
CA LEU A 10 9.98 -13.14 3.87
C LEU A 10 8.84 -12.17 3.49
N ALA A 11 7.97 -11.85 4.45
CA ALA A 11 6.89 -10.87 4.26
C ALA A 11 7.43 -9.46 3.99
N PHE A 12 8.58 -9.10 4.59
CA PHE A 12 9.30 -7.84 4.34
C PHE A 12 10.24 -7.90 3.13
N ALA A 13 10.76 -9.07 2.76
CA ALA A 13 11.66 -9.29 1.63
C ALA A 13 10.90 -9.26 0.30
N GLY A 14 9.60 -9.58 0.32
CA GLY A 14 8.69 -9.42 -0.82
C GLY A 14 8.88 -10.41 -1.97
N SER A 15 9.88 -11.30 -1.89
CA SER A 15 10.15 -12.32 -2.89
C SER A 15 10.89 -13.49 -2.25
N THR A 16 10.66 -14.70 -2.76
CA THR A 16 11.48 -15.87 -2.43
C THR A 16 12.81 -15.89 -3.19
N ASN A 17 13.01 -14.98 -4.16
CA ASN A 17 14.22 -14.87 -4.96
C ASN A 17 15.32 -14.06 -4.23
N PRO A 18 16.46 -14.66 -3.85
CA PRO A 18 17.54 -14.00 -3.12
C PRO A 18 18.13 -12.77 -3.83
N SER A 19 18.01 -12.69 -5.16
CA SER A 19 18.50 -11.54 -5.93
C SER A 19 17.64 -10.28 -5.76
N ARG A 20 16.39 -10.43 -5.33
CA ARG A 20 15.39 -9.36 -5.18
C ARG A 20 15.16 -8.93 -3.74
N ILE A 21 15.67 -9.71 -2.78
CA ILE A 21 15.64 -9.37 -1.36
C ILE A 21 16.47 -8.10 -1.12
N SER A 22 15.96 -7.21 -0.25
CA SER A 22 16.71 -6.08 0.32
C SER A 22 18.05 -6.58 0.86
N LYS A 23 19.16 -6.20 0.20
CA LYS A 23 20.50 -6.60 0.63
C LYS A 23 20.99 -5.60 1.68
N THR A 24 21.41 -6.10 2.84
CA THR A 24 22.25 -5.33 3.77
C THR A 24 23.57 -5.05 3.07
N LYS A 25 23.71 -3.86 2.49
CA LYS A 25 24.95 -3.41 1.87
C LYS A 25 25.61 -2.38 2.78
N ALA A 26 26.86 -2.66 3.15
CA ALA A 26 27.77 -1.62 3.61
C ALA A 26 27.97 -0.65 2.44
N GLY A 27 27.57 0.60 2.62
CA GLY A 27 27.79 1.64 1.64
C GLY A 27 29.26 2.05 1.67
N VAL A 28 29.92 2.03 0.52
CA VAL A 28 31.24 2.67 0.40
C VAL A 28 31.02 4.17 0.66
N ASN A 29 31.46 4.67 1.82
CA ASN A 29 31.32 6.05 2.29
C ASN A 29 29.90 6.53 2.66
N HIS A 30 29.16 5.76 3.49
CA HIS A 30 27.89 6.25 4.05
C HIS A 30 28.13 7.24 5.20
N ASP A 31 27.80 8.52 4.99
CA ASP A 31 28.06 9.61 5.92
C ASP A 31 26.80 10.02 6.74
N ILE A 32 26.98 10.89 7.73
CA ILE A 32 25.85 11.40 8.53
C ILE A 32 24.83 12.17 7.68
N ARG A 33 25.26 12.74 6.56
CA ARG A 33 24.39 13.47 5.63
C ARG A 33 23.41 12.53 4.95
N ALA A 34 23.85 11.35 4.52
CA ALA A 34 23.00 10.32 3.93
C ALA A 34 21.93 9.86 4.93
N ASP A 35 22.27 9.70 6.21
CA ASP A 35 21.31 9.36 7.27
C ASP A 35 20.31 10.50 7.54
N LEU A 36 20.76 11.77 7.48
CA LEU A 36 19.86 12.92 7.60
C LEU A 36 18.91 13.04 6.41
N ILE A 37 19.37 12.74 5.19
CA ILE A 37 18.50 12.67 4.00
C ILE A 37 17.47 11.55 4.17
N PHE A 38 17.89 10.40 4.70
CA PHE A 38 17.01 9.28 5.01
C PHE A 38 15.92 9.68 6.02
N LEU A 39 16.29 10.38 7.10
CA LEU A 39 15.35 10.90 8.10
C LEU A 39 14.39 11.92 7.47
N TRP A 40 14.92 12.92 6.77
CA TRP A 40 14.11 14.00 6.17
C TRP A 40 13.09 13.46 5.16
N THR A 41 13.50 12.50 4.33
CA THR A 41 12.62 11.82 3.38
C THR A 41 11.48 11.11 4.10
N THR A 42 11.79 10.46 5.23
CA THR A 42 10.81 9.74 6.05
C THR A 42 9.84 10.71 6.73
N LEU A 43 10.34 11.79 7.34
CA LEU A 43 9.50 12.82 7.97
C LEU A 43 8.57 13.51 6.97
N LYS A 44 9.10 13.89 5.79
CA LYS A 44 8.29 14.45 4.70
C LYS A 44 7.17 13.49 4.28
N ARG A 45 7.47 12.19 4.20
CA ARG A 45 6.47 11.17 3.89
C ARG A 45 5.38 11.09 4.97
N MET A 46 5.75 11.08 6.24
CA MET A 46 4.79 11.06 7.35
C MET A 46 3.85 12.27 7.35
N VAL A 47 4.37 13.48 7.12
CA VAL A 47 3.55 14.70 7.00
C VAL A 47 2.55 14.59 5.85
N LEU A 48 3.02 14.10 4.70
CA LEU A 48 2.17 13.92 3.52
C LEU A 48 1.07 12.88 3.74
N LEU A 49 1.38 11.75 4.38
CA LEU A 49 0.39 10.73 4.75
C LEU A 49 -0.66 11.31 5.73
N ASN A 50 -0.23 12.08 6.73
CA ASN A 50 -1.15 12.75 7.65
C ASN A 50 -2.11 13.68 6.89
N PHE A 51 -1.57 14.54 6.01
CA PHE A 51 -2.38 15.45 5.20
C PHE A 51 -3.42 14.72 4.35
N PHE A 52 -3.02 13.67 3.61
CA PHE A 52 -3.96 12.90 2.79
C PHE A 52 -5.02 12.17 3.63
N SER A 53 -4.63 11.57 4.77
CA SER A 53 -5.60 10.93 5.67
C SER A 53 -6.61 11.94 6.23
N MET A 54 -6.15 13.14 6.59
CA MET A 54 -7.02 14.19 7.12
C MET A 54 -7.97 14.72 6.05
N ALA A 55 -7.48 14.98 4.84
CA ALA A 55 -8.32 15.40 3.72
C ALA A 55 -9.40 14.33 3.42
N ALA A 56 -9.01 13.06 3.35
CA ALA A 56 -9.95 11.95 3.13
C ALA A 56 -11.00 11.85 4.26
N LEU A 57 -10.57 11.99 5.52
CA LEU A 57 -11.47 11.98 6.67
C LEU A 57 -12.50 13.11 6.61
N MET A 58 -12.05 14.33 6.33
CA MET A 58 -12.93 15.48 6.22
C MET A 58 -13.93 15.31 5.06
N CYS A 59 -13.46 14.88 3.88
CA CYS A 59 -14.36 14.61 2.74
C CYS A 59 -15.39 13.53 3.06
N TRP A 60 -14.98 12.45 3.73
CA TRP A 60 -15.91 11.38 4.10
C TRP A 60 -16.92 11.85 5.13
N LYS A 61 -16.49 12.55 6.18
CA LYS A 61 -17.39 13.12 7.18
C LYS A 61 -18.39 14.10 6.57
N MET A 62 -17.91 15.06 5.76
CA MET A 62 -18.77 16.05 5.09
C MET A 62 -19.81 15.40 4.16
N SER A 63 -19.48 14.30 3.48
CA SER A 63 -20.46 13.57 2.65
C SER A 63 -21.56 12.86 3.45
N ASN A 64 -21.40 12.75 4.78
CA ASN A 64 -22.33 12.06 5.68
C ASN A 64 -23.04 13.00 6.65
N ASP A 65 -22.64 14.26 6.71
CA ASP A 65 -23.17 15.21 7.68
C ASP A 65 -24.45 15.85 7.12
N GLU A 66 -25.57 15.61 7.79
CA GLU A 66 -26.90 16.09 7.39
C GLU A 66 -27.17 17.54 7.81
N SER A 67 -26.30 18.13 8.63
CA SER A 67 -26.44 19.51 9.09
C SER A 67 -26.10 20.55 8.00
N TYR A 68 -25.34 20.15 6.98
CA TYR A 68 -25.06 21.02 5.84
C TYR A 68 -26.27 21.08 4.91
N SER A 69 -26.81 22.29 4.72
CA SER A 69 -27.93 22.50 3.79
C SER A 69 -27.53 22.13 2.35
N THR A 70 -28.41 21.40 1.67
CA THR A 70 -28.27 21.06 0.24
C THR A 70 -28.40 22.27 -0.69
N ASP A 71 -28.71 23.45 -0.16
CA ASP A 71 -28.83 24.69 -0.94
C ASP A 71 -27.52 25.08 -1.64
N GLN A 72 -26.37 24.60 -1.14
CA GLN A 72 -25.11 24.71 -1.89
C GLN A 72 -24.89 23.47 -2.77
N PRO A 73 -24.64 23.67 -4.09
CA PRO A 73 -24.56 22.57 -5.06
C PRO A 73 -23.41 21.59 -4.76
N VAL A 74 -22.35 22.04 -4.10
CA VAL A 74 -21.20 21.21 -3.72
C VAL A 74 -21.60 20.14 -2.70
N PHE A 75 -22.35 20.52 -1.66
CA PHE A 75 -22.80 19.56 -0.64
C PHE A 75 -23.83 18.58 -1.20
N GLY A 76 -24.71 19.03 -2.11
CA GLY A 76 -25.60 18.16 -2.87
C GLY A 76 -24.84 17.09 -3.68
N LEU A 77 -23.77 17.49 -4.38
CA LEU A 77 -22.91 16.58 -5.14
C LEU A 77 -22.20 15.58 -4.23
N MET A 78 -21.64 16.03 -3.10
CA MET A 78 -20.96 15.16 -2.14
C MET A 78 -21.90 14.11 -1.55
N ARG A 79 -23.17 14.48 -1.29
CA ARG A 79 -24.18 13.54 -0.81
C ARG A 79 -24.58 12.53 -1.88
N HIS A 80 -24.68 12.97 -3.13
CA HIS A 80 -24.99 12.09 -4.27
C HIS A 80 -23.92 11.01 -4.47
N TYR A 81 -22.64 11.39 -4.42
CA TYR A 81 -21.50 10.49 -4.60
C TYR A 81 -20.93 9.94 -3.27
N LYS A 82 -21.79 9.76 -2.27
CA LYS A 82 -21.38 9.35 -0.92
C LYS A 82 -20.64 8.00 -0.91
N LEU A 83 -21.08 7.04 -1.72
CA LEU A 83 -20.47 5.70 -1.78
C LEU A 83 -19.10 5.75 -2.46
N GLU A 84 -18.98 6.52 -3.54
CA GLU A 84 -17.74 6.78 -4.27
C GLU A 84 -16.70 7.46 -3.37
N ILE A 85 -17.11 8.53 -2.67
CA ILE A 85 -16.26 9.25 -1.73
C ILE A 85 -15.79 8.30 -0.63
N ARG A 86 -16.69 7.49 -0.07
CA ARG A 86 -16.34 6.49 0.95
C ARG A 86 -15.30 5.50 0.43
N ALA A 87 -15.49 4.95 -0.77
CA ALA A 87 -14.55 4.00 -1.38
C ALA A 87 -13.17 4.64 -1.62
N PHE A 88 -13.14 5.87 -2.14
CA PHE A 88 -11.89 6.61 -2.33
C PHE A 88 -11.17 6.89 -1.00
N CYS A 89 -11.90 7.40 0.01
CA CYS A 89 -11.33 7.72 1.32
C CYS A 89 -10.79 6.46 2.02
N TRP A 90 -11.48 5.32 1.92
CA TRP A 90 -10.96 4.06 2.43
C TRP A 90 -9.70 3.60 1.71
N GLY A 91 -9.62 3.78 0.39
CA GLY A 91 -8.37 3.53 -0.33
C GLY A 91 -7.19 4.35 0.19
N VAL A 92 -7.43 5.63 0.52
CA VAL A 92 -6.44 6.50 1.16
C VAL A 92 -6.08 5.99 2.56
N PHE A 93 -7.07 5.60 3.38
CA PHE A 93 -6.81 5.08 4.71
C PHE A 93 -5.99 3.80 4.69
N VAL A 94 -6.34 2.82 3.84
CA VAL A 94 -5.57 1.58 3.68
C VAL A 94 -4.13 1.91 3.29
N TRP A 95 -3.92 2.77 2.29
CA TRP A 95 -2.58 3.19 1.91
C TRP A 95 -1.82 3.81 3.09
N THR A 96 -2.41 4.78 3.78
CA THR A 96 -1.76 5.42 4.93
C THR A 96 -1.49 4.44 6.07
N GLY A 97 -2.40 3.49 6.32
CA GLY A 97 -2.26 2.45 7.34
C GLY A 97 -1.12 1.47 7.04
N ILE A 98 -0.79 1.24 5.77
CA ILE A 98 0.34 0.37 5.38
C ILE A 98 1.67 1.15 5.39
N ASP A 99 1.71 2.34 4.78
CA ASP A 99 2.96 3.09 4.55
C ASP A 99 3.53 3.70 5.84
N LEU A 100 2.66 4.03 6.79
CA LEU A 100 3.02 4.73 8.01
C LEU A 100 3.81 3.85 9.01
N PRO A 101 3.43 2.58 9.28
CA PRO A 101 4.30 1.63 9.99
C PRO A 101 5.69 1.49 9.37
N GLY A 102 5.79 1.48 8.03
CA GLY A 102 7.09 1.48 7.34
C GLY A 102 7.92 2.72 7.66
N CYS A 103 7.29 3.90 7.72
CA CYS A 103 7.95 5.15 8.13
C CYS A 103 8.38 5.14 9.61
N LEU A 104 7.57 4.54 10.50
CA LEU A 104 7.92 4.39 11.91
C LEU A 104 9.13 3.47 12.09
N LEU A 105 9.15 2.33 11.39
CA LEU A 105 10.30 1.42 11.38
C LEU A 105 11.58 2.12 10.89
N ARG A 106 11.47 2.91 9.82
CA ARG A 106 12.59 3.72 9.32
C ARG A 106 13.12 4.70 10.36
N THR A 107 12.22 5.44 11.02
CA THR A 107 12.60 6.38 12.08
C THR A 107 13.27 5.67 13.25
N LEU A 108 12.75 4.52 13.67
CA LEU A 108 13.34 3.69 14.71
C LEU A 108 14.77 3.25 14.33
N MET A 109 14.97 2.77 13.09
CA MET A 109 16.29 2.34 12.64
C MET A 109 17.31 3.49 12.55
N PHE A 110 16.86 4.69 12.20
CA PHE A 110 17.70 5.89 12.28
C PHE A 110 18.12 6.18 13.73
N ILE A 111 17.18 6.13 14.69
CA ILE A 111 17.48 6.36 16.12
C ILE A 111 18.47 5.32 16.62
N ILE A 112 18.27 4.04 16.30
CA ILE A 112 19.19 2.96 16.66
C ILE A 112 20.59 3.23 16.09
N LYS A 113 20.71 3.62 14.82
CA LYS A 113 22.00 3.96 14.19
C LYS A 113 22.67 5.18 14.84
N MET A 114 21.90 6.20 15.21
CA MET A 114 22.43 7.37 15.91
C MET A 114 22.91 7.04 17.33
N MET A 115 22.15 6.25 18.08
CA MET A 115 22.57 5.74 19.38
C MET A 115 23.83 4.88 19.26
N ASN A 116 23.90 4.02 18.25
CA ASN A 116 25.05 3.18 17.97
C ASN A 116 26.33 4.00 17.76
N ARG A 117 26.27 5.10 17.00
CA ARG A 117 27.40 6.02 16.82
C ARG A 117 27.87 6.66 18.13
N LEU A 118 26.94 7.05 19.00
CA LEU A 118 27.28 7.61 20.31
C LEU A 118 27.98 6.59 21.21
N ILE A 119 27.49 5.34 21.20
CA ILE A 119 28.02 4.24 22.01
C ILE A 119 29.38 3.76 21.48
N THR A 120 29.58 3.73 20.16
CA THR A 120 30.85 3.29 19.53
C THR A 120 32.03 4.12 20.05
N ASN A 121 31.83 5.42 20.26
CA ASN A 121 32.86 6.33 20.78
C ASN A 121 33.21 6.09 22.26
N GLN A 122 32.43 5.30 23.01
CA GLN A 122 32.59 5.07 24.44
C GLN A 122 33.11 3.67 24.80
N ILE A 123 33.12 2.73 23.85
CA ILE A 123 33.49 1.34 24.12
C ILE A 123 34.97 1.09 23.79
N SER A 124 35.72 0.58 24.78
CA SER A 124 37.13 0.22 24.62
C SER A 124 37.37 -1.21 24.08
N ASN A 125 36.34 -2.05 24.03
CA ASN A 125 36.45 -3.43 23.54
C ASN A 125 36.50 -3.46 22.00
N SER A 126 37.63 -3.90 21.43
CA SER A 126 37.89 -3.88 19.98
C SER A 126 36.89 -4.70 19.17
N THR A 127 36.58 -5.94 19.57
CA THR A 127 35.67 -6.81 18.82
C THR A 127 34.23 -6.27 18.76
N ILE A 128 33.78 -5.64 19.85
CA ILE A 128 32.46 -5.01 19.88
C ILE A 128 32.47 -3.74 19.03
N SER A 129 33.52 -2.92 19.15
CA SER A 129 33.70 -1.71 18.36
C SER A 129 33.64 -1.98 16.85
N ASP A 130 34.32 -3.03 16.37
CA ASP A 130 34.36 -3.39 14.94
C ASP A 130 32.95 -3.69 14.39
N LYS A 131 32.14 -4.46 15.14
CA LYS A 131 30.75 -4.77 14.75
C LYS A 131 29.85 -3.54 14.73
N LEU A 132 30.01 -2.64 15.70
CA LEU A 132 29.24 -1.39 15.75
C LEU A 132 29.65 -0.46 14.61
N GLU A 133 30.93 -0.44 14.24
CA GLU A 133 31.43 0.32 13.10
C GLU A 133 30.90 -0.23 11.75
N GLU A 134 30.80 -1.55 11.62
CA GLU A 134 30.14 -2.19 10.47
C GLU A 134 28.67 -1.75 10.36
N PHE A 135 27.93 -1.74 11.48
CA PHE A 135 26.56 -1.24 11.50
C PHE A 135 26.47 0.26 11.14
N ASN A 136 27.47 1.06 11.54
CA ASN A 136 27.53 2.48 11.16
C ASN A 136 27.72 2.71 9.65
N LYS A 137 28.31 1.74 8.93
CA LYS A 137 28.52 1.75 7.47
C LYS A 137 27.29 1.29 6.67
N LEU A 138 26.24 0.81 7.35
CA LEU A 138 25.04 0.28 6.72
C LEU A 138 24.22 1.40 6.04
N ASP A 139 23.86 1.20 4.78
CA ASP A 139 22.96 2.11 4.06
C ASP A 139 21.51 1.88 4.48
N LEU A 140 20.99 2.78 5.32
CA LEU A 140 19.62 2.71 5.83
C LEU A 140 18.58 2.79 4.70
N SER A 141 18.87 3.53 3.62
CA SER A 141 17.92 3.75 2.53
C SER A 141 17.66 2.49 1.72
N GLN A 142 18.71 1.69 1.51
CA GLN A 142 18.64 0.40 0.82
C GLN A 142 18.10 -0.70 1.72
N THR A 143 18.53 -0.71 2.99
CA THR A 143 18.18 -1.78 3.92
C THR A 143 16.73 -1.69 4.39
N TYR A 144 16.25 -0.47 4.65
CA TYR A 144 14.89 -0.19 5.10
C TYR A 144 14.18 0.73 4.10
N PRO A 145 13.85 0.26 2.88
CA PRO A 145 13.20 1.07 1.87
C PRO A 145 11.79 1.49 2.31
N LEU A 146 11.26 2.55 1.69
CA LEU A 146 9.83 2.86 1.80
C LEU A 146 9.02 1.70 1.19
N PHE A 147 7.92 1.33 1.82
CA PHE A 147 7.02 0.30 1.28
C PHE A 147 6.43 0.71 -0.07
N PHE A 148 6.20 2.01 -0.25
CA PHE A 148 5.70 2.61 -1.47
C PHE A 148 6.74 3.60 -2.02
N LYS A 149 7.55 3.17 -3.00
CA LYS A 149 8.53 4.04 -3.65
C LYS A 149 7.87 5.27 -4.29
N ASN A 150 6.73 5.05 -4.96
CA ASN A 150 5.92 6.10 -5.55
C ASN A 150 4.60 6.26 -4.78
N LEU A 151 3.94 7.41 -4.88
CA LEU A 151 2.65 7.66 -4.24
C LEU A 151 1.52 6.97 -5.04
N PRO A 152 0.65 6.16 -4.44
CA PRO A 152 -0.52 5.56 -5.11
C PRO A 152 -1.33 6.56 -5.92
N ILE A 153 -1.59 7.74 -5.35
CA ILE A 153 -2.41 8.79 -5.98
C ILE A 153 -1.75 9.42 -7.23
N SER A 154 -0.44 9.26 -7.42
CA SER A 154 0.25 9.79 -8.61
C SER A 154 0.27 8.82 -9.79
N ALA A 155 -0.20 7.57 -9.60
CA ALA A 155 -0.18 6.54 -10.62
C ALA A 155 -1.00 6.95 -11.86
N PRO A 156 -0.45 6.85 -13.07
CA PRO A 156 -1.12 7.35 -14.27
C PRO A 156 -2.03 6.33 -14.97
N SER A 157 -2.13 5.09 -14.48
CA SER A 157 -2.90 3.99 -15.08
C SER A 157 -3.11 2.86 -14.07
N VAL A 158 -4.03 1.93 -14.35
CA VAL A 158 -4.29 0.72 -13.55
C VAL A 158 -3.05 -0.17 -13.51
N THR A 159 -2.40 -0.34 -14.65
CA THR A 159 -1.15 -1.11 -14.74
C THR A 159 -0.05 -0.50 -13.90
N ASP A 160 0.12 0.83 -13.94
CA ASP A 160 1.18 1.50 -13.17
C ASP A 160 0.88 1.54 -11.68
N PHE A 161 -0.40 1.65 -11.31
CA PHE A 161 -0.84 1.60 -9.92
C PHE A 161 -0.41 0.29 -9.27
N TRP A 162 -0.85 -0.85 -9.82
CA TRP A 162 -0.60 -2.17 -9.23
C TRP A 162 0.84 -2.66 -9.38
N SER A 163 1.59 -2.20 -10.40
CA SER A 163 2.97 -2.66 -10.62
C SER A 163 4.05 -1.81 -9.93
N ARG A 164 3.79 -0.51 -9.70
CA ARG A 164 4.82 0.48 -9.31
C ARG A 164 4.42 1.44 -8.20
N HIS A 165 3.14 1.53 -7.85
CA HIS A 165 2.67 2.52 -6.87
C HIS A 165 1.89 1.94 -5.69
N TRP A 166 1.48 0.66 -5.71
CA TRP A 166 0.72 0.05 -4.61
C TRP A 166 1.54 -0.98 -3.81
N HIS A 167 1.86 -2.14 -4.37
CA HIS A 167 2.57 -3.18 -3.60
C HIS A 167 3.81 -3.68 -4.32
N GLU A 168 4.85 -2.85 -4.39
CA GLU A 168 6.11 -3.28 -5.00
C GLU A 168 6.75 -4.44 -4.22
N VAL A 169 6.58 -4.47 -2.90
CA VAL A 169 7.05 -5.57 -2.03
C VAL A 169 6.28 -6.85 -2.30
N LEU A 170 4.94 -6.85 -2.34
CA LEU A 170 4.16 -8.10 -2.47
C LEU A 170 3.98 -8.57 -3.92
N LYS A 171 4.29 -7.73 -4.91
CA LYS A 171 4.13 -8.05 -6.35
C LYS A 171 4.82 -9.36 -6.72
N ASP A 172 6.03 -9.58 -6.24
CA ASP A 172 6.80 -10.77 -6.61
C ASP A 172 6.20 -12.04 -5.98
N LEU A 173 5.64 -11.96 -4.76
CA LEU A 173 4.86 -13.06 -4.19
C LEU A 173 3.65 -13.44 -5.05
N PHE A 174 2.91 -12.47 -5.58
CA PHE A 174 1.77 -12.76 -6.47
C PHE A 174 2.21 -13.31 -7.84
N ILE A 175 3.38 -12.89 -8.33
CA ILE A 175 3.98 -13.48 -9.54
C ILE A 175 4.36 -14.94 -9.27
N GLU A 176 5.04 -15.20 -8.17
CA GLU A 176 5.50 -16.53 -7.77
C GLU A 176 4.34 -17.49 -7.47
N ALA A 177 3.32 -17.02 -6.76
CA ALA A 177 2.16 -17.82 -6.37
C ALA A 177 1.09 -17.96 -7.48
N GLY A 178 0.96 -16.95 -8.35
CA GLY A 178 -0.11 -16.91 -9.36
C GLY A 178 0.40 -17.08 -10.78
N VAL A 179 1.27 -16.18 -11.24
CA VAL A 179 1.68 -16.11 -12.66
C VAL A 179 2.47 -17.34 -13.07
N ILE A 180 3.51 -17.69 -12.30
CA ILE A 180 4.45 -18.78 -12.62
C ILE A 180 3.73 -20.13 -12.73
N PRO A 181 2.97 -20.61 -11.71
CA PRO A 181 2.35 -21.94 -11.79
C PRO A 181 1.30 -22.04 -12.91
N VAL A 182 0.48 -21.01 -13.11
CA VAL A 182 -0.53 -21.02 -14.18
C VAL A 182 0.14 -20.99 -15.56
N THR A 183 1.16 -20.15 -15.75
CA THR A 183 1.90 -20.10 -17.02
C THR A 183 2.60 -21.44 -17.30
N TYR A 184 3.23 -22.04 -16.28
CA TYR A 184 3.87 -23.34 -16.39
C TYR A 184 2.87 -24.43 -16.80
N PHE A 185 1.70 -24.47 -16.17
CA PHE A 185 0.65 -25.43 -16.49
C PHE A 185 0.13 -25.26 -17.93
N LEU A 186 -0.16 -24.04 -18.35
CA LEU A 186 -0.67 -23.77 -19.71
C LEU A 186 0.36 -24.14 -20.79
N VAL A 187 1.64 -23.82 -20.57
CA VAL A 187 2.70 -24.09 -21.55
C VAL A 187 3.09 -25.56 -21.57
N ASN A 188 3.38 -26.15 -20.41
CA ASN A 188 3.98 -27.48 -20.35
C ASN A 188 2.95 -28.60 -20.32
N CYS A 189 1.78 -28.40 -19.70
CA CYS A 189 0.74 -29.42 -19.65
C CYS A 189 -0.24 -29.33 -20.82
N LEU A 190 -0.61 -28.11 -21.24
CA LEU A 190 -1.58 -27.88 -22.32
C LEU A 190 -0.97 -27.50 -23.67
N GLY A 191 0.36 -27.34 -23.75
CA GLY A 191 1.07 -27.08 -25.01
C GLY A 191 0.83 -25.68 -25.60
N PHE A 192 0.31 -24.71 -24.84
CA PHE A 192 0.11 -23.36 -25.34
C PHE A 192 1.44 -22.66 -25.62
N GLN A 193 1.48 -21.82 -26.65
CA GLN A 193 2.67 -21.02 -26.94
C GLN A 193 2.96 -20.03 -25.79
N PRO A 194 4.21 -19.99 -25.26
CA PRO A 194 4.57 -19.11 -24.15
C PRO A 194 4.31 -17.62 -24.40
N LYS A 195 4.44 -17.18 -25.66
CA LYS A 195 4.24 -15.78 -26.06
C LYS A 195 2.79 -15.46 -26.43
N SER A 196 1.87 -16.41 -26.32
CA SER A 196 0.48 -16.19 -26.67
C SER A 196 -0.18 -15.16 -25.75
N LYS A 197 -1.11 -14.36 -26.31
CA LYS A 197 -1.88 -13.38 -25.54
C LYS A 197 -2.69 -14.07 -24.44
N PHE A 198 -3.21 -15.26 -24.72
CA PHE A 198 -3.96 -16.07 -23.77
C PHE A 198 -3.13 -16.39 -22.52
N VAL A 199 -1.94 -16.99 -22.68
CA VAL A 199 -1.04 -17.30 -21.55
C VAL A 199 -0.71 -16.07 -20.73
N ARG A 200 -0.44 -14.92 -21.38
CA ARG A 200 -0.16 -13.66 -20.68
C ARG A 200 -1.37 -13.16 -19.89
N ILE A 201 -2.57 -13.18 -20.46
CA ILE A 201 -3.80 -12.77 -19.79
C ILE A 201 -4.08 -13.69 -18.60
N SER A 202 -3.97 -15.01 -18.79
CA SER A 202 -4.17 -16.00 -17.73
C SER A 202 -3.20 -15.79 -16.56
N GLY A 203 -1.92 -15.49 -16.83
CA GLY A 203 -0.96 -15.17 -15.79
C GLY A 203 -1.32 -13.89 -15.01
N ILE A 204 -1.76 -12.83 -15.69
CA ILE A 204 -2.21 -11.60 -15.01
C ILE A 204 -3.43 -11.88 -14.14
N MET A 205 -4.43 -12.58 -14.69
CA MET A 205 -5.64 -12.92 -13.96
C MET A 205 -5.35 -13.81 -12.75
N SER A 206 -4.41 -14.75 -12.85
CA SER A 206 -4.06 -15.63 -11.73
C SER A 206 -3.39 -14.87 -10.58
N ALA A 207 -2.49 -13.91 -10.86
CA ALA A 207 -1.93 -13.05 -9.80
C ALA A 207 -3.03 -12.31 -9.01
N PHE A 208 -3.98 -11.71 -9.72
CA PHE A 208 -5.09 -10.99 -9.06
C PHE A 208 -6.09 -11.94 -8.40
N THR A 209 -6.28 -13.16 -8.92
CA THR A 209 -7.10 -14.19 -8.28
C THR A 209 -6.51 -14.58 -6.93
N ILE A 210 -5.20 -14.88 -6.89
CA ILE A 210 -4.51 -15.19 -5.62
C ILE A 210 -4.59 -14.02 -4.65
N SER A 211 -4.44 -12.79 -5.15
CA SER A 211 -4.62 -11.58 -4.34
C SER A 211 -6.03 -11.52 -3.72
N GLY A 212 -7.08 -11.72 -4.52
CA GLY A 212 -8.47 -11.74 -4.06
C GLY A 212 -8.72 -12.81 -3.00
N VAL A 213 -8.29 -14.05 -3.26
CA VAL A 213 -8.45 -15.17 -2.32
C VAL A 213 -7.79 -14.90 -0.97
N ILE A 214 -6.57 -14.34 -0.96
CA ILE A 214 -5.88 -14.02 0.29
C ILE A 214 -6.65 -12.96 1.10
N HIS A 215 -7.20 -11.94 0.45
CA HIS A 215 -8.00 -10.92 1.15
C HIS A 215 -9.33 -11.47 1.64
N GLU A 216 -9.97 -12.36 0.86
CA GLU A 216 -11.21 -13.04 1.28
C GLU A 216 -10.98 -13.92 2.51
N ILE A 217 -9.89 -14.69 2.53
CA ILE A 217 -9.49 -15.50 3.69
C ILE A 217 -9.23 -14.59 4.90
N GLY A 218 -8.51 -13.47 4.69
CA GLY A 218 -8.29 -12.49 5.75
C GLY A 218 -9.59 -11.96 6.35
N LEU A 219 -10.56 -11.58 5.51
CA LEU A 219 -11.87 -11.13 5.95
C LEU A 219 -12.65 -12.24 6.68
N TRP A 220 -12.58 -13.49 6.19
CA TRP A 220 -13.24 -14.64 6.81
C TRP A 220 -12.68 -14.95 8.22
N THR A 221 -11.41 -14.67 8.49
CA THR A 221 -10.87 -14.84 9.86
C THR A 221 -11.44 -13.82 10.86
N ALA A 222 -11.95 -12.68 10.38
CA ALA A 222 -12.49 -11.60 11.21
C ALA A 222 -14.03 -11.55 11.19
N SER A 223 -14.68 -12.24 10.26
CA SER A 223 -16.12 -12.12 10.00
C SER A 223 -16.70 -13.34 9.24
N PRO A 224 -18.03 -13.50 9.18
CA PRO A 224 -18.64 -14.52 8.34
C PRO A 224 -18.25 -14.39 6.85
N LEU A 225 -18.23 -15.50 6.14
CA LEU A 225 -17.89 -15.55 4.72
C LEU A 225 -18.85 -14.69 3.88
N ASP A 226 -18.32 -13.81 3.03
CA ASP A 226 -19.10 -13.13 1.99
C ASP A 226 -19.39 -14.09 0.83
N LEU A 227 -20.66 -14.51 0.70
CA LEU A 227 -21.09 -15.40 -0.38
C LEU A 227 -21.08 -14.73 -1.75
N GLN A 228 -21.05 -13.40 -1.81
CA GLN A 228 -20.97 -12.65 -3.07
C GLN A 228 -19.53 -12.47 -3.55
N PHE A 229 -18.53 -12.78 -2.71
CA PHE A 229 -17.10 -12.67 -3.03
C PHE A 229 -16.72 -11.28 -3.57
N ASN A 230 -17.30 -10.20 -3.02
CA ASN A 230 -17.10 -8.84 -3.54
C ASN A 230 -15.63 -8.41 -3.45
N THR A 231 -14.91 -8.89 -2.43
CA THR A 231 -13.47 -8.66 -2.31
C THR A 231 -12.72 -9.32 -3.47
N THR A 232 -12.98 -10.59 -3.74
CA THR A 232 -12.37 -11.30 -4.87
C THR A 232 -12.72 -10.67 -6.21
N ILE A 233 -13.98 -10.25 -6.41
CA ILE A 233 -14.42 -9.53 -7.63
C ILE A 233 -13.65 -8.22 -7.81
N PHE A 234 -13.45 -7.44 -6.75
CA PHE A 234 -12.65 -6.22 -6.80
C PHE A 234 -11.23 -6.51 -7.33
N PHE A 235 -10.52 -7.49 -6.75
CA PHE A 235 -9.15 -7.80 -7.20
C PHE A 235 -9.11 -8.35 -8.62
N LEU A 236 -10.02 -9.26 -8.98
CA LEU A 236 -10.13 -9.78 -10.36
C LEU A 236 -10.37 -8.68 -11.38
N SER A 237 -11.22 -7.69 -11.05
CA SER A 237 -11.47 -6.54 -11.93
C SER A 237 -10.20 -5.74 -12.21
N GLN A 238 -9.22 -5.71 -11.30
CA GLN A 238 -7.93 -5.06 -11.55
C GLN A 238 -7.13 -5.77 -12.63
N GLY A 239 -7.16 -7.12 -12.63
CA GLY A 239 -6.58 -7.93 -13.69
C GLY A 239 -7.23 -7.64 -15.04
N VAL A 240 -8.56 -7.48 -15.08
CA VAL A 240 -9.29 -7.06 -16.28
C VAL A 240 -8.84 -5.66 -16.72
N GLY A 241 -8.76 -4.69 -15.81
CA GLY A 241 -8.29 -3.33 -16.11
C GLY A 241 -6.88 -3.32 -16.72
N VAL A 242 -5.94 -4.10 -16.16
CA VAL A 242 -4.59 -4.27 -16.73
C VAL A 242 -4.64 -4.92 -18.12
N CYS A 243 -5.50 -5.91 -18.34
CA CYS A 243 -5.67 -6.54 -19.65
C CYS A 243 -6.26 -5.56 -20.68
N LEU A 244 -7.23 -4.73 -20.29
CA LEU A 244 -7.82 -3.69 -21.13
C LEU A 244 -6.77 -2.63 -21.53
N GLU A 245 -5.94 -2.17 -20.60
CA GLU A 245 -4.86 -1.22 -20.91
C GLU A 245 -3.80 -1.82 -21.84
N ASN A 246 -3.49 -3.12 -21.68
CA ASN A 246 -2.64 -3.85 -22.61
C ASN A 246 -3.28 -3.97 -24.00
N GLY A 247 -4.58 -4.23 -24.07
CA GLY A 247 -5.36 -4.23 -25.32
C GLY A 247 -5.34 -2.87 -26.00
N PHE A 248 -5.63 -1.80 -25.26
CA PHE A 248 -5.56 -0.42 -25.72
C PHE A 248 -4.19 -0.08 -26.29
N LYS A 249 -3.11 -0.48 -25.61
CA LYS A 249 -1.74 -0.29 -26.10
C LYS A 249 -1.49 -1.03 -27.42
N ASN A 250 -2.01 -2.25 -27.56
CA ASN A 250 -1.83 -3.04 -28.78
C ASN A 250 -2.59 -2.46 -29.97
N ILE A 251 -3.77 -1.85 -29.74
CA ILE A 251 -4.62 -1.28 -30.79
C ILE A 251 -4.18 0.14 -31.16
N SER A 252 -3.97 1.00 -30.18
CA SER A 252 -3.66 2.42 -30.39
C SER A 252 -2.17 2.72 -30.53
N GLY A 253 -1.29 1.78 -30.18
CA GLY A 253 0.15 2.00 -30.03
C GLY A 253 0.54 2.86 -28.82
N ARG A 254 -0.44 3.41 -28.08
CA ARG A 254 -0.21 4.34 -26.96
C ARG A 254 -0.49 3.67 -25.62
N LYS A 255 0.31 3.98 -24.61
CA LYS A 255 0.04 3.56 -23.22
C LYS A 255 -0.96 4.51 -22.59
N VAL A 256 -1.86 3.98 -21.75
CA VAL A 256 -2.67 4.80 -20.84
C VAL A 256 -1.72 5.51 -19.87
N ASN A 257 -1.76 6.85 -19.86
CA ASN A 257 -0.86 7.68 -19.06
C ASN A 257 -1.46 9.09 -18.86
N GLY A 258 -0.77 9.93 -18.07
CA GLY A 258 -1.10 11.35 -17.88
C GLY A 258 -2.38 11.55 -17.06
N LEU A 259 -2.97 12.74 -17.18
CA LEU A 259 -4.16 13.11 -16.42
C LEU A 259 -5.39 12.26 -16.79
N ILE A 260 -5.59 11.98 -18.07
CA ILE A 260 -6.71 11.15 -18.54
C ILE A 260 -6.58 9.72 -17.98
N GLY A 261 -5.37 9.16 -18.00
CA GLY A 261 -5.11 7.85 -17.40
C GLY A 261 -5.32 7.82 -15.89
N ARG A 262 -5.03 8.92 -15.17
CA ARG A 262 -5.36 9.07 -13.75
C ARG A 262 -6.87 9.06 -13.51
N ILE A 263 -7.63 9.79 -14.32
CA ILE A 263 -9.09 9.80 -14.21
C ILE A 263 -9.65 8.39 -14.46
N TRP A 264 -9.17 7.72 -15.51
CA TRP A 264 -9.50 6.32 -15.80
C TRP A 264 -9.21 5.39 -14.62
N LEU A 265 -8.00 5.48 -14.05
CA LEU A 265 -7.60 4.70 -12.87
C LEU A 265 -8.54 4.93 -11.69
N LEU A 266 -8.82 6.20 -11.35
CA LEU A 266 -9.65 6.55 -10.20
C LEU A 266 -11.08 6.06 -10.38
N ILE A 267 -11.67 6.24 -11.57
CA ILE A 267 -13.00 5.72 -11.88
C ILE A 267 -13.02 4.20 -11.72
N TRP A 268 -12.03 3.48 -12.27
CA TRP A 268 -11.95 2.03 -12.19
C TRP A 268 -11.86 1.53 -10.74
N LEU A 269 -10.94 2.10 -9.95
CA LEU A 269 -10.75 1.71 -8.56
C LEU A 269 -11.99 2.00 -7.71
N VAL A 270 -12.59 3.19 -7.86
CA VAL A 270 -13.75 3.58 -7.06
C VAL A 270 -14.98 2.76 -7.43
N TYR A 271 -15.24 2.56 -8.73
CA TYR A 271 -16.39 1.78 -9.19
C TYR A 271 -16.38 0.35 -8.62
N PHE A 272 -15.27 -0.37 -8.76
CA PHE A 272 -15.17 -1.74 -8.24
C PHE A 272 -14.92 -1.80 -6.73
N GLY A 273 -14.36 -0.74 -6.13
CA GLY A 273 -14.05 -0.70 -4.70
C GLY A 273 -15.28 -0.50 -3.81
N GLN A 274 -16.35 0.10 -4.35
CA GLN A 274 -17.57 0.39 -3.60
C GLN A 274 -18.19 -0.85 -2.91
N PRO A 275 -18.48 -1.97 -3.61
CA PRO A 275 -19.05 -3.16 -2.96
C PRO A 275 -18.12 -3.75 -1.90
N MET A 276 -16.83 -3.86 -2.21
CA MET A 276 -15.82 -4.40 -1.28
C MET A 276 -15.75 -3.58 0.02
N VAL A 277 -15.62 -2.25 -0.09
CA VAL A 277 -15.53 -1.37 1.08
C VAL A 277 -16.81 -1.42 1.91
N THR A 278 -17.97 -1.54 1.26
CA THR A 278 -19.25 -1.65 1.95
C THR A 278 -19.28 -2.90 2.82
N ILE A 279 -18.93 -4.06 2.26
CA ILE A 279 -18.89 -5.32 3.01
C ILE A 279 -17.83 -5.30 4.09
N TRP A 280 -16.64 -4.74 3.83
CA TRP A 280 -15.60 -4.65 4.87
C TRP A 280 -16.09 -3.86 6.08
N LEU A 281 -16.78 -2.73 5.86
CA LEU A 281 -17.33 -1.92 6.94
C LEU A 281 -18.44 -2.66 7.72
N GLU A 282 -19.33 -3.36 7.01
CA GLU A 282 -20.42 -4.13 7.61
C GLU A 282 -19.89 -5.33 8.41
N ASN A 283 -18.98 -6.10 7.84
CA ASN A 283 -18.41 -7.30 8.43
C ASN A 283 -17.51 -6.99 9.63
N LEU A 284 -16.77 -5.87 9.59
CA LEU A 284 -15.99 -5.38 10.73
C LEU A 284 -16.87 -4.67 11.77
N ARG A 285 -18.19 -4.60 11.58
CA ARG A 285 -19.16 -3.91 12.44
C ARG A 285 -18.71 -2.49 12.78
N PHE A 286 -18.17 -1.78 11.79
CA PHE A 286 -17.58 -0.47 11.99
C PHE A 286 -18.67 0.54 12.36
N ASP A 287 -18.64 1.03 13.59
CA ASP A 287 -19.58 2.05 14.07
C ASP A 287 -19.19 3.43 13.53
N GLN A 288 -19.68 3.73 12.34
CA GLN A 288 -19.40 4.97 11.64
C GLN A 288 -19.89 6.21 12.43
N MET A 289 -21.00 6.10 13.15
CA MET A 289 -21.57 7.22 13.91
C MET A 289 -20.71 7.54 15.13
N ASN A 290 -20.31 6.51 15.88
CA ASN A 290 -19.39 6.67 16.99
C ASN A 290 -18.02 7.18 16.55
N PHE A 291 -17.54 6.71 15.39
CA PHE A 291 -16.31 7.20 14.78
C PHE A 291 -16.36 8.71 14.52
N PHE A 292 -17.41 9.20 13.84
CA PHE A 292 -17.54 10.65 13.59
C PHE A 292 -17.72 11.46 14.89
N ARG A 293 -18.44 10.93 15.88
CA ARG A 293 -18.53 11.57 17.21
C ARG A 293 -17.14 11.74 17.85
N LYS A 294 -16.29 10.72 17.83
CA LYS A 294 -14.91 10.81 18.34
C LYS A 294 -14.08 11.85 17.58
N VAL A 295 -14.28 11.95 16.26
CA VAL A 295 -13.62 12.96 15.41
C VAL A 295 -14.02 14.37 15.86
N ASP A 296 -15.30 14.59 16.16
CA ASP A 296 -15.80 15.87 16.69
C ASP A 296 -15.24 16.20 18.08
N GLU A 297 -15.19 15.21 18.98
CA GLU A 297 -14.65 15.39 20.34
C GLU A 297 -13.17 15.78 20.38
N ILE A 298 -12.37 15.23 19.46
CA ILE A 298 -10.96 15.58 19.34
C ILE A 298 -10.81 17.01 18.80
N GLY A 299 -11.66 17.39 17.85
CA GLY A 299 -11.63 18.68 17.19
C GLY A 299 -10.57 18.78 16.09
N LEU A 300 -10.85 19.59 15.06
CA LEU A 300 -10.06 19.69 13.84
C LEU A 300 -8.59 20.06 14.09
N VAL A 301 -8.34 21.02 14.99
CA VAL A 301 -6.97 21.48 15.30
C VAL A 301 -6.12 20.33 15.81
N ARG A 302 -6.62 19.57 16.80
CA ARG A 302 -5.88 18.42 17.32
C ARG A 302 -5.72 17.34 16.26
N LEU A 303 -6.71 17.11 15.42
CA LEU A 303 -6.60 16.13 14.34
C LEU A 303 -5.50 16.48 13.33
N VAL A 304 -5.37 17.75 12.97
CA VAL A 304 -4.34 18.21 12.01
C VAL A 304 -2.94 18.13 12.60
N PHE A 305 -2.77 18.57 13.85
CA PHE A 305 -1.46 18.67 14.48
C PHE A 305 -1.00 17.40 15.22
N THR A 306 -1.90 16.43 15.44
CA THR A 306 -1.53 15.13 16.04
C THR A 306 -1.25 14.13 14.93
N PRO A 307 0.03 13.85 14.61
CA PRO A 307 0.35 12.81 13.64
C PRO A 307 -0.22 11.46 14.12
N MET A 308 -0.51 10.57 13.18
CA MET A 308 -1.01 9.19 13.45
C MET A 308 -2.45 9.10 13.99
N ILE A 309 -3.17 10.21 14.15
CA ILE A 309 -4.47 10.17 14.82
C ILE A 309 -5.56 9.48 13.98
N VAL A 310 -5.57 9.67 12.65
CA VAL A 310 -6.57 9.05 11.78
C VAL A 310 -6.42 7.52 11.74
N PRO A 311 -5.22 6.94 11.51
CA PRO A 311 -5.04 5.49 11.63
C PRO A 311 -5.41 4.96 13.01
N LYS A 312 -5.07 5.70 14.08
CA LYS A 312 -5.43 5.32 15.45
C LYS A 312 -6.94 5.27 15.63
N LEU A 313 -7.68 6.25 15.11
CA LEU A 313 -9.13 6.30 15.18
C LEU A 313 -9.82 5.17 14.43
N LEU A 314 -9.23 4.69 13.33
CA LEU A 314 -9.77 3.57 12.56
C LEU A 314 -9.62 2.21 13.25
N LEU A 315 -8.78 2.11 14.30
CA LEU A 315 -8.60 0.90 15.11
C LEU A 315 -9.59 0.78 16.28
N PHE A 316 -10.43 1.80 16.54
CA PHE A 316 -11.34 1.89 17.70
C PHE A 316 -12.79 2.18 17.31
#